data_AF-A0AAD8IZN5-F1
#
_entry.id   AF-A0AAD8IZN5-F1
#
_cell.length_a   1.000
_cell.length_b   1.000
_cell.length_c   1.000
_cell.angle_alpha   90.00
_cell.angle_beta   90.00
_cell.angle_gamma   90.00
#
_symmetry.space_group_name_H-M   'P 1'
#
loop_
_entity.id
_entity.type
_entity.pdbx_description
1 polymer ?
#
loop_
_entity_poly.entity_id
_entity_poly.type
_entity_poly.pdbx_seq_one_letter_code
_entity_poly.pdbx_strand_id
1 'polypeptide(L)'
;MRRGSIDCTAEALALIISVCANSNALCTGEVMHGYTITAGFEDYCFVKNSLLCMYGKNGAVREAEYLFSEIQPKNIVTWNTLISCYAESGLCDEPFAIFLQLKKLDIDPVVKPNVISWRLTGQ
;
A
#
# COMPACT_ATOMS: atom_id res chain seq x y z
N MET A 1 12.54 -18.81 29.78
CA MET A 1 13.12 -18.91 28.43
C MET A 1 13.13 -17.52 27.80
N ARG A 2 14.26 -16.81 27.85
CA ARG A 2 14.45 -15.59 27.06
C ARG A 2 14.75 -16.04 25.64
N ARG A 3 13.74 -16.07 24.76
CA ARG A 3 13.98 -16.14 23.32
C ARG A 3 14.86 -14.94 22.99
N GLY A 4 16.01 -15.18 22.37
CA GLY A 4 16.92 -14.11 21.97
C GLY A 4 16.11 -13.03 21.27
N SER A 5 16.27 -11.79 21.74
CA SER A 5 15.70 -10.60 21.11
C SER A 5 16.31 -10.49 19.73
N ILE A 6 15.67 -11.11 18.75
CA ILE A 6 15.69 -10.60 17.39
C ILE A 6 14.94 -9.28 17.55
N ASP A 7 15.67 -8.18 17.65
CA ASP A 7 15.05 -6.87 17.56
C ASP A 7 14.32 -6.86 16.22
N CYS A 8 12.99 -6.89 16.25
CA CYS A 8 12.20 -6.86 15.03
C CYS A 8 12.54 -5.57 14.30
N THR A 9 13.29 -5.66 13.21
CA THR A 9 13.63 -4.48 12.44
C THR A 9 12.46 -4.07 11.56
N ALA A 10 12.40 -2.79 11.18
CA ALA A 10 11.38 -2.29 10.26
C ALA A 10 11.37 -3.06 8.92
N GLU A 11 12.53 -3.52 8.46
CA GLU A 11 12.67 -4.33 7.25
C GLU A 11 12.02 -5.71 7.41
N ALA A 12 12.27 -6.39 8.53
CA ALA A 12 11.65 -7.69 8.81
C ALA A 12 10.12 -7.58 8.88
N LEU A 13 9.63 -6.50 9.49
CA LEU A 13 8.20 -6.23 9.58
C LEU A 13 7.58 -5.96 8.20
N ALA A 14 8.22 -5.13 7.37
CA ALA A 14 7.77 -4.86 6.00
C ALA A 14 7.72 -6.14 5.15
N LEU A 15 8.71 -7.04 5.29
CA LEU A 15 8.71 -8.34 4.63
C LEU A 15 7.54 -9.21 5.08
N ILE A 16 7.30 -9.34 6.39
CA ILE A 16 6.17 -10.12 6.93
C ILE A 16 4.84 -9.57 6.42
N ILE A 17 4.67 -8.24 6.42
CA ILE A 17 3.47 -7.57 5.89
C ILE A 17 3.29 -7.88 4.40
N SER A 18 4.37 -7.85 3.61
CA SER A 18 4.31 -8.21 2.18
C SER A 18 3.91 -9.66 1.94
N VAL A 19 4.32 -10.59 2.82
CA VAL A 19 3.89 -11.98 2.78
C VAL A 19 2.39 -12.08 3.08
N CYS A 20 1.91 -11.34 4.07
CA CYS A 20 0.47 -11.28 4.39
C CYS A 20 -0.36 -10.74 3.22
N ALA A 21 0.17 -9.74 2.50
CA ALA A 21 -0.46 -9.18 1.30
C ALA A 21 -0.64 -10.21 0.19
N ASN A 22 0.33 -11.10 -0.02
CA ASN A 22 0.27 -12.12 -1.08
C ASN A 22 -0.45 -13.41 -0.66
N SER A 23 -0.66 -13.61 0.64
CA SER A 23 -1.27 -14.83 1.20
C SER A 23 -2.78 -14.68 1.49
N ASN A 24 -3.39 -13.58 1.09
CA ASN A 24 -4.76 -13.20 1.44
C ASN A 24 -5.05 -13.22 2.96
N ALA A 25 -4.04 -12.90 3.78
CA ALA A 25 -4.06 -13.09 5.23
C ALA A 25 -4.38 -11.78 5.96
N LEU A 26 -5.58 -11.23 5.73
CA LEU A 26 -5.99 -9.92 6.27
C LEU A 26 -5.87 -9.84 7.80
N CYS A 27 -6.42 -10.83 8.51
CA CYS A 27 -6.40 -10.83 9.98
C CYS A 27 -4.97 -10.77 10.54
N THR A 28 -4.03 -11.49 9.92
CA THR A 28 -2.61 -11.44 10.32
C THR A 28 -1.99 -10.09 9.99
N GLY A 29 -2.35 -9.51 8.83
CA GLY A 29 -1.91 -8.18 8.43
C GLY A 29 -2.37 -7.08 9.39
N GLU A 30 -3.60 -7.14 9.89
CA GLU A 30 -4.13 -6.20 10.89
C GLU A 30 -3.39 -6.30 12.23
N VAL A 31 -3.08 -7.52 12.68
CA VAL A 31 -2.25 -7.73 13.87
C VAL A 31 -0.86 -7.12 13.67
N MET A 32 -0.26 -7.30 12.49
CA MET A 32 1.04 -6.72 12.15
C MET A 32 0.98 -5.19 12.05
N HIS A 33 -0.13 -4.62 11.60
CA HIS A 33 -0.36 -3.18 11.62
C HIS A 33 -0.38 -2.65 13.06
N GLY A 34 -1.15 -3.29 13.94
CA GLY A 34 -1.15 -2.94 15.37
C GLY A 34 0.25 -3.05 15.98
N TYR A 35 0.99 -4.11 15.65
CA TYR A 35 2.38 -4.27 16.10
C TYR A 35 3.29 -3.14 15.61
N THR A 36 3.15 -2.73 14.34
CA THR A 36 3.89 -1.60 13.74
C THR A 36 3.78 -0.35 14.60
N ILE A 37 2.57 0.00 15.03
CA ILE A 37 2.28 1.17 15.85
C ILE A 37 2.87 1.00 17.26
N THR A 38 2.64 -0.14 17.89
CA THR A 38 3.13 -0.37 19.27
C THR A 38 4.65 -0.45 19.37
N ALA A 39 5.33 -0.81 18.27
CA ALA A 39 6.78 -0.94 18.21
C ALA A 39 7.48 0.34 17.69
N GLY A 40 6.74 1.38 17.28
CA GLY A 40 7.30 2.65 16.81
C GLY A 40 7.83 2.60 15.38
N PHE A 41 7.32 1.69 14.54
CA PHE A 41 7.74 1.56 13.14
C PHE A 41 6.80 2.27 12.16
N GLU A 42 5.76 2.93 12.66
CA GLU A 42 4.79 3.64 11.83
C GLU A 42 5.43 4.77 11.02
N ASP A 43 6.47 5.45 11.51
CA ASP A 43 7.10 6.57 10.80
C ASP A 43 7.83 6.18 9.51
N TYR A 44 8.15 4.89 9.33
CA TYR A 44 8.86 4.41 8.15
C TYR A 44 7.91 4.34 6.95
N CYS A 45 8.11 5.23 5.98
CA CYS A 45 7.31 5.30 4.75
C CYS A 45 7.21 3.95 4.01
N PHE A 46 8.27 3.16 3.99
CA PHE A 46 8.24 1.85 3.33
C PHE A 46 7.38 0.84 4.07
N VAL A 47 7.30 0.91 5.41
CA VAL A 47 6.40 0.06 6.21
C VAL A 47 4.95 0.47 5.95
N LYS A 48 4.65 1.77 5.93
CA LYS A 48 3.31 2.27 5.55
C LYS A 48 2.91 1.83 4.13
N ASN A 49 3.83 1.90 3.16
CA ASN A 49 3.57 1.41 1.80
C ASN A 49 3.34 -0.11 1.74
N SER A 50 4.06 -0.90 2.53
CA SER A 50 3.79 -2.34 2.65
C SER A 50 2.41 -2.62 3.25
N LEU A 51 2.00 -1.87 4.27
CA LEU A 51 0.66 -1.97 4.86
C LEU A 51 -0.42 -1.57 3.86
N LEU A 52 -0.20 -0.49 3.10
CA LEU A 52 -1.09 -0.03 2.03
C LEU A 52 -1.33 -1.12 0.99
N CYS A 53 -0.24 -1.76 0.54
CA CYS A 53 -0.30 -2.90 -0.38
C CYS A 53 -1.06 -4.10 0.23
N MET A 54 -0.82 -4.39 1.51
CA MET A 54 -1.48 -5.49 2.23
C MET A 54 -2.99 -5.29 2.32
N TYR A 55 -3.45 -4.10 2.72
CA TYR A 55 -4.88 -3.80 2.79
C TYR A 55 -5.54 -3.86 1.40
N GLY A 56 -4.91 -3.27 0.39
CA GLY A 56 -5.46 -3.28 -0.96
C GLY A 56 -5.57 -4.68 -1.58
N LYS A 57 -4.52 -5.50 -1.47
CA LYS A 57 -4.52 -6.88 -2.00
C LYS A 57 -5.55 -7.80 -1.34
N ASN A 58 -5.86 -7.51 -0.08
CA ASN A 58 -6.82 -8.29 0.69
C ASN A 58 -8.25 -7.72 0.61
N GLY A 59 -8.51 -6.78 -0.31
CA GLY A 59 -9.84 -6.19 -0.55
C GLY A 59 -10.31 -5.16 0.48
N ALA A 60 -9.45 -4.79 1.43
CA ALA A 60 -9.71 -3.78 2.46
C ALA A 60 -9.35 -2.37 1.94
N VAL A 61 -10.05 -1.96 0.88
CA VAL A 61 -9.72 -0.73 0.12
C VAL A 61 -9.94 0.54 0.96
N ARG A 62 -10.96 0.55 1.84
CA ARG A 62 -11.26 1.71 2.69
C ARG A 62 -10.15 1.96 3.72
N GLU A 63 -9.61 0.90 4.27
CA GLU A 63 -8.47 0.91 5.19
C GLU A 63 -7.20 1.37 4.45
N ALA A 64 -7.01 0.93 3.21
CA ALA A 64 -5.94 1.41 2.35
C ALA A 64 -6.07 2.92 2.05
N GLU A 65 -7.26 3.42 1.72
CA GLU A 65 -7.52 4.85 1.51
C GLU A 65 -7.24 5.68 2.78
N TYR A 66 -7.69 5.19 3.93
CA TYR A 66 -7.43 5.83 5.22
C TYR A 66 -5.93 5.94 5.48
N LEU A 67 -5.20 4.83 5.35
CA LEU A 67 -3.75 4.81 5.53
C LEU A 67 -3.03 5.71 4.51
N PHE A 68 -3.48 5.71 3.25
CA PHE A 68 -2.95 6.60 2.23
C PHE A 68 -3.11 8.07 2.64
N SER A 69 -4.26 8.45 3.21
CA SER A 69 -4.49 9.82 3.67
C SER A 69 -3.46 10.25 4.73
N GLU A 70 -3.07 9.34 5.63
CA GLU A 70 -2.10 9.56 6.71
C GLU A 70 -0.63 9.53 6.26
N ILE A 71 -0.29 8.91 5.11
CA ILE A 71 1.08 8.88 4.61
C ILE A 71 1.49 10.29 4.15
N GLN A 72 2.53 10.86 4.76
CA GLN A 72 3.19 12.09 4.30
C GLN A 72 4.71 11.97 4.50
N PRO A 73 5.53 12.41 3.53
CA PRO A 73 5.15 12.84 2.18
C PRO A 73 4.72 11.65 1.32
N LYS A 74 3.68 11.85 0.49
CA LYS A 74 3.27 10.85 -0.50
C LYS A 74 4.28 10.86 -1.66
N ASN A 75 5.02 9.77 -1.82
CA ASN A 75 5.92 9.60 -2.95
C ASN A 75 5.24 8.78 -4.06
N ILE A 76 5.93 8.66 -5.19
CA ILE A 76 5.41 7.96 -6.36
C ILE A 76 5.03 6.49 -6.09
N VAL A 77 5.76 5.83 -5.19
CA VAL A 77 5.48 4.45 -4.79
C VAL A 77 4.15 4.39 -4.08
N THR A 78 3.89 5.29 -3.12
CA THR A 78 2.62 5.37 -2.39
C THR A 78 1.42 5.53 -3.33
N TRP A 79 1.51 6.42 -4.32
CA TRP A 79 0.45 6.62 -5.31
C TRP A 79 0.25 5.39 -6.22
N ASN A 80 1.33 4.82 -6.73
CA ASN A 80 1.25 3.63 -7.58
C ASN A 80 0.67 2.44 -6.82
N THR A 81 1.03 2.26 -5.56
CA THR A 81 0.46 1.23 -4.70
C THR A 81 -1.05 1.40 -4.60
N LEU A 82 -1.55 2.60 -4.27
CA LEU A 82 -2.99 2.83 -4.16
C LEU A 82 -3.73 2.56 -5.49
N ILE A 83 -3.18 3.02 -6.62
CA ILE A 83 -3.77 2.78 -7.95
C ILE A 83 -3.82 1.28 -8.26
N SER A 84 -2.74 0.54 -7.98
CA SER A 84 -2.71 -0.92 -8.14
C SER A 84 -3.73 -1.62 -7.24
N CYS A 85 -3.93 -1.14 -6.00
CA CYS A 85 -4.94 -1.68 -5.10
C CYS A 85 -6.36 -1.56 -5.68
N TYR A 86 -6.73 -0.40 -6.24
CA TYR A 86 -8.04 -0.26 -6.90
C TYR A 86 -8.19 -1.20 -8.11
N ALA A 87 -7.15 -1.29 -8.95
CA ALA A 87 -7.16 -2.16 -10.13
C ALA A 87 -7.33 -3.64 -9.76
N GLU A 88 -6.69 -4.11 -8.69
CA GLU A 88 -6.80 -5.48 -8.20
C GLU A 88 -8.14 -5.75 -7.48
N SER A 89 -8.74 -4.72 -6.87
CA SER A 89 -10.06 -4.83 -6.20
C SER A 89 -11.27 -4.81 -7.14
N GLY A 90 -11.08 -4.51 -8.44
CA GLY A 90 -12.16 -4.40 -9.42
C GLY A 90 -13.00 -3.13 -9.31
N LEU A 91 -12.62 -2.19 -8.45
CA LEU A 91 -13.21 -0.86 -8.31
C LEU A 91 -12.62 0.07 -9.37
N CYS A 92 -13.16 0.00 -10.60
CA CYS A 92 -12.61 0.69 -11.77
C CYS A 92 -12.92 2.19 -11.85
N ASP A 93 -13.90 2.68 -11.10
CA ASP A 93 -14.41 4.06 -11.24
C ASP A 93 -13.64 5.07 -10.37
N GLU A 94 -13.21 4.68 -9.18
CA GLU A 94 -12.41 5.48 -8.24
C GLU A 94 -10.94 5.76 -8.66
N PRO A 95 -10.17 4.85 -9.28
CA PRO A 95 -8.76 5.10 -9.60
C PRO A 95 -8.57 6.24 -10.61
N PHE A 96 -9.57 6.55 -11.45
CA PHE A 96 -9.50 7.68 -12.37
C PHE A 96 -9.48 9.02 -11.63
N ALA A 97 -10.25 9.15 -10.54
CA ALA A 97 -10.26 10.35 -9.71
C ALA A 97 -8.91 10.57 -9.01
N ILE A 98 -8.31 9.50 -8.48
CA ILE A 98 -6.98 9.51 -7.85
C ILE A 98 -5.89 9.86 -8.87
N PHE A 99 -5.96 9.30 -10.07
CA PHE A 99 -5.06 9.62 -11.18
C PHE A 99 -5.13 11.11 -11.58
N LEU A 100 -6.33 11.69 -11.60
CA LEU A 100 -6.51 13.11 -11.87
C LEU A 100 -5.96 14.00 -10.75
N GLN A 101 -6.04 13.57 -9.48
CA GLN A 101 -5.40 14.28 -8.38
C GLN A 101 -3.88 14.28 -8.53
N LEU A 102 -3.27 13.14 -8.87
CA LEU A 102 -1.83 13.02 -9.12
C LEU A 102 -1.36 13.96 -10.24
N LYS A 103 -2.14 14.08 -11.32
CA LYS A 103 -1.85 15.03 -12.41
C LYS A 103 -1.94 16.50 -12.02
N LYS A 104 -2.77 16.87 -11.04
CA LYS A 104 -2.93 18.26 -10.58
C LYS A 104 -1.82 18.72 -9.63
N LEU A 105 -1.11 17.78 -9.00
CA LEU A 105 -0.06 18.06 -8.01
C LEU A 105 1.29 18.50 -8.64
N ASP A 106 1.37 18.61 -9.97
CA ASP A 106 2.58 19.02 -10.74
C ASP A 106 3.85 18.26 -10.31
N ILE A 107 3.69 17.00 -9.88
CA ILE A 107 4.80 16.07 -9.69
C ILE A 107 5.25 15.69 -11.11
N ASP A 108 6.46 16.14 -11.48
CA ASP A 108 7.09 16.05 -12.81
C ASP A 108 6.55 14.92 -13.74
N PRO A 109 6.27 15.22 -15.03
CA PRO A 109 5.63 14.33 -16.01
C PRO A 109 6.45 13.10 -16.44
N VAL A 110 7.57 12.80 -15.77
CA VAL A 110 8.37 11.61 -16.01
C VAL A 110 7.66 10.34 -15.51
N VAL A 111 6.68 10.47 -14.61
CA VAL A 111 5.95 9.30 -14.12
C VAL A 111 4.53 9.26 -14.64
N LYS A 112 4.35 8.61 -15.79
CA LYS A 112 3.10 7.90 -16.08
C LYS A 112 2.87 6.92 -14.92
N PRO A 113 1.76 7.00 -14.17
CA PRO A 113 1.29 5.87 -13.36
C PRO A 113 1.31 4.64 -14.26
N ASN A 114 1.83 3.51 -13.80
CA ASN A 114 1.94 2.30 -14.62
C ASN A 114 0.53 1.92 -15.10
N VAL A 115 0.18 2.41 -16.29
CA VAL A 115 -1.07 2.11 -16.98
C VAL A 115 -0.98 0.64 -17.33
N ILE A 116 -1.49 -0.22 -16.45
CA ILE A 116 -1.72 -1.62 -16.79
C ILE A 116 -2.77 -1.57 -17.91
N SER A 117 -2.25 -1.72 -19.12
CA SER A 117 -2.90 -1.79 -20.42
C SER A 117 -4.44 -1.81 -20.41
N TRP A 118 -5.06 -0.66 -20.72
CA TRP A 118 -6.45 -0.57 -21.21
C TRP A 118 -6.59 -1.15 -22.64
N ARG A 119 -5.81 -2.16 -23.01
CA ARG A 119 -5.67 -2.69 -24.37
C ARG A 119 -6.33 -4.06 -24.58
N LEU A 120 -7.34 -4.41 -23.79
CA LEU A 120 -8.11 -5.64 -23.98
C LEU A 120 -9.61 -5.43 -24.16
N THR A 121 -10.03 -4.33 -24.78
CA THR A 121 -11.32 -4.29 -25.50
C THR A 121 -11.20 -3.44 -26.76
N GLY A 122 -11.42 -4.05 -27.93
CA GLY A 122 -11.89 -3.36 -29.13
C GLY A 122 -10.89 -3.13 -30.27
N GLN A 123 -10.51 -4.20 -30.98
CA GLN A 123 -10.68 -4.31 -32.44
C GLN A 123 -10.54 -5.77 -32.89
#